data_AF-A0A1A8PP95-F1
#
_entry.id   AF-A0A1A8PP95-F1
#
_cell.length_a   1.000
_cell.length_b   1.000
_cell.length_c   1.000
_cell.angle_alpha   90.00
_cell.angle_beta   90.00
_cell.angle_gamma   90.00
#
_symmetry.space_group_name_H-M   'P 1'
#
loop_
_entity.id
_entity.type
_entity.pdbx_description
1 polymer ?
#
loop_
_entity_poly.entity_id
_entity_poly.type
_entity_poly.pdbx_seq_one_letter_code
_entity_poly.pdbx_strand_id
1 'polypeptide(L)'
;HSKIDIHRKENAGAAEKPITIHSTPEGCSNACTTIMEIMQKEAVDTKFTEEIPLKILAHNNFVGRLIGKEGRNLKKIEQDTGTKITISPLQDLTLYNPERTITIKGSIEA
;
A
#
# COMPACT_ATOMS: atom_id res chain seq x y z
N HIS A 1 -18.11 1.05 -13.43
CA HIS A 1 -16.97 1.11 -14.37
C HIS A 1 -15.68 1.17 -13.57
N SER A 2 -14.78 0.21 -13.75
CA SER A 2 -13.46 0.20 -13.09
C SER A 2 -12.40 0.74 -14.05
N LYS A 3 -11.48 1.57 -13.56
CA LYS A 3 -10.34 2.11 -14.34
C LYS A 3 -9.05 1.98 -13.52
N ILE A 4 -7.99 1.49 -14.14
CA ILE A 4 -6.65 1.39 -13.55
C ILE A 4 -5.71 2.29 -14.34
N ASP A 5 -5.08 3.25 -13.66
CA ASP A 5 -4.12 4.18 -14.26
C ASP A 5 -2.73 4.00 -13.61
N ILE A 6 -1.69 3.88 -14.43
CA ILE A 6 -0.30 3.78 -13.96
C ILE A 6 0.35 5.15 -14.14
N HIS A 7 0.68 5.80 -13.04
CA HIS A 7 1.30 7.12 -13.06
C HIS A 7 2.82 7.00 -12.96
N ARG A 8 3.57 7.74 -13.78
CA ARG A 8 4.98 8.03 -13.50
C ARG A 8 5.00 9.17 -12.49
N LYS A 9 5.21 8.88 -11.20
CA LYS A 9 5.45 9.94 -10.20
C LYS A 9 6.71 10.71 -10.63
N GLU A 10 6.77 12.02 -10.41
CA GLU A 10 7.86 12.92 -10.85
C GLU A 10 9.25 12.62 -10.25
N ASN A 11 9.40 11.52 -9.52
CA ASN A 11 10.71 11.00 -9.14
C ASN A 11 11.30 10.19 -10.30
N ALA A 12 11.84 10.88 -11.30
CA ALA A 12 12.65 10.26 -12.34
C ALA A 12 13.86 9.55 -11.70
N GLY A 13 13.73 8.24 -11.43
CA GLY A 13 14.70 7.43 -10.69
C GLY A 13 14.12 6.61 -9.53
N ALA A 14 12.84 6.78 -9.16
CA ALA A 14 12.21 5.93 -8.16
C ALA A 14 12.07 4.49 -8.67
N ALA A 15 12.48 3.52 -7.85
CA ALA A 15 12.35 2.09 -8.13
C ALA A 15 10.89 1.62 -8.16
N GLU A 16 9.97 2.39 -7.57
CA GLU A 16 8.55 2.05 -7.42
C GLU A 16 7.66 2.97 -8.24
N LYS A 17 6.61 2.41 -8.84
CA LYS A 17 5.61 3.16 -9.63
C LYS A 17 4.23 3.02 -9.00
N PRO A 18 3.54 4.13 -8.67
CA PRO A 18 2.20 4.05 -8.10
C PRO A 18 1.17 3.59 -9.15
N ILE A 19 0.25 2.75 -8.70
CA ILE A 19 -0.94 2.32 -9.45
C ILE A 19 -2.15 2.95 -8.78
N THR A 20 -2.98 3.65 -9.54
CA THR A 20 -4.24 4.24 -9.07
C THR A 20 -5.41 3.39 -9.54
N ILE A 21 -6.23 2.90 -8.60
CA ILE A 21 -7.40 2.08 -8.88
C ILE A 21 -8.67 2.89 -8.60
N HIS A 22 -9.50 3.06 -9.62
CA HIS A 22 -10.81 3.70 -9.51
C HIS A 22 -11.90 2.64 -9.66
N SER A 23 -12.54 2.24 -8.56
CA SER A 23 -13.67 1.30 -8.55
C SER A 23 -14.50 1.44 -7.26
N THR A 24 -15.46 0.54 -7.06
CA THR A 24 -16.12 0.34 -5.76
C THR A 24 -15.12 -0.21 -4.73
N PRO A 25 -15.39 -0.15 -3.41
CA PRO A 25 -14.49 -0.75 -2.41
C PRO A 25 -14.15 -2.21 -2.72
N GLU A 26 -15.17 -3.02 -3.05
CA GLU A 26 -14.98 -4.42 -3.46
C GLU A 26 -14.15 -4.54 -4.74
N GLY A 27 -14.42 -3.71 -5.76
CA GLY A 27 -13.66 -3.72 -7.00
C GLY A 27 -12.19 -3.31 -6.81
N CYS A 28 -11.91 -2.37 -5.90
CA CYS A 28 -10.56 -1.98 -5.53
C CYS A 28 -9.82 -3.10 -4.80
N SER A 29 -10.49 -3.77 -3.84
CA SER A 29 -9.91 -4.91 -3.12
C SER A 29 -9.59 -6.05 -4.08
N ASN A 30 -10.54 -6.44 -4.95
CA ASN A 30 -10.33 -7.52 -5.92
C ASN A 30 -9.17 -7.20 -6.88
N ALA A 31 -9.12 -5.99 -7.42
CA ALA A 31 -8.01 -5.56 -8.27
C ALA A 31 -6.67 -5.57 -7.52
N CYS A 32 -6.65 -5.14 -6.25
CA CYS A 32 -5.45 -5.15 -5.42
C CYS A 32 -4.94 -6.58 -5.19
N THR A 33 -5.83 -7.52 -4.84
CA THR A 33 -5.49 -8.94 -4.67
C THR A 33 -4.88 -9.51 -5.95
N THR A 34 -5.53 -9.34 -7.09
CA THR A 34 -5.02 -9.84 -8.38
C THR A 34 -3.65 -9.24 -8.74
N ILE A 35 -3.43 -7.95 -8.47
CA ILE A 35 -2.12 -7.32 -8.70
C ILE A 35 -1.05 -7.96 -7.81
N MET A 36 -1.34 -8.18 -6.53
CA MET A 36 -0.40 -8.83 -5.60
C MET A 36 -0.07 -10.26 -6.02
N GLU A 37 -1.07 -11.04 -6.46
CA GLU A 37 -0.85 -12.41 -6.98
C GLU A 37 0.11 -12.41 -8.18
N ILE A 38 -0.08 -11.48 -9.12
CA ILE A 38 0.81 -11.32 -10.29
C ILE A 38 2.24 -10.97 -9.83
N MET A 39 2.39 -10.01 -8.91
CA MET A 39 3.70 -9.60 -8.40
C MET A 39 4.41 -10.75 -7.67
N GLN A 40 3.69 -11.51 -6.85
CA GLN A 40 4.23 -12.64 -6.12
C GLN A 40 4.67 -13.76 -7.07
N LYS A 41 3.87 -14.05 -8.09
CA LYS A 41 4.22 -15.02 -9.13
C LYS A 41 5.49 -14.61 -9.88
N GLU A 42 5.57 -13.36 -10.31
CA GLU A 42 6.76 -12.83 -11.00
C GLU A 42 8.02 -12.91 -10.13
N ALA A 43 7.89 -12.63 -8.82
CA ALA A 43 9.01 -12.80 -7.89
C ALA A 43 9.48 -14.24 -7.79
N VAL A 44 8.56 -15.22 -7.74
CA VAL A 44 8.92 -16.64 -7.76
C VAL A 44 9.64 -17.01 -9.05
N ASP A 45 9.09 -16.61 -10.20
CA ASP A 45 9.63 -16.94 -11.53
C ASP A 45 11.03 -16.34 -11.75
N THR A 46 11.27 -15.13 -11.21
CA THR A 46 12.55 -14.42 -11.28
C THR A 46 13.51 -14.73 -10.13
N LYS A 47 13.13 -15.62 -9.20
CA LYS A 47 13.88 -15.95 -7.98
C LYS A 47 14.18 -14.73 -7.10
N PHE A 48 13.29 -13.73 -7.12
CA PHE A 48 13.30 -12.65 -6.16
C PHE A 48 12.87 -13.21 -4.79
N THR A 49 13.80 -13.16 -3.83
CA THR A 49 13.63 -13.82 -2.52
C THR A 49 13.19 -12.86 -1.41
N GLU A 50 13.15 -11.56 -1.69
CA GLU A 50 12.66 -10.59 -0.72
C GLU A 50 11.13 -10.60 -0.68
N GLU A 51 10.59 -10.33 0.50
CA GLU A 51 9.15 -10.14 0.70
C GLU A 51 8.68 -8.91 -0.11
N ILE A 52 7.59 -9.07 -0.89
CA ILE A 52 6.95 -7.96 -1.60
C ILE A 52 5.83 -7.40 -0.71
N PRO A 53 6.03 -6.24 -0.06
CA PRO A 53 4.97 -5.66 0.75
C PRO A 53 3.91 -4.97 -0.11
N LEU A 54 2.67 -4.93 0.39
CA LEU A 54 1.65 -4.02 -0.13
C LEU A 54 1.95 -2.60 0.37
N LYS A 55 2.00 -1.63 -0.55
CA LYS A 55 2.18 -0.21 -0.22
C LYS A 55 0.96 0.59 -0.68
N ILE A 56 0.27 1.20 0.28
CA ILE A 56 -0.87 2.08 0.05
C ILE A 56 -0.42 3.52 0.25
N LEU A 57 -0.69 4.38 -0.74
CA LEU A 57 -0.52 5.82 -0.62
C LEU A 57 -1.82 6.44 -0.13
N ALA A 58 -1.76 7.14 1.00
CA ALA A 58 -2.91 7.81 1.59
C ALA A 58 -2.57 9.25 1.95
N HIS A 59 -3.44 10.19 1.54
CA HIS A 59 -3.29 11.59 1.92
C HIS A 59 -3.24 11.75 3.44
N ASN A 60 -2.29 12.55 3.96
CA ASN A 60 -1.99 12.67 5.38
C ASN A 60 -3.23 12.97 6.25
N ASN A 61 -4.18 13.76 5.73
CA ASN A 61 -5.44 14.10 6.40
C ASN A 61 -6.26 12.87 6.87
N PHE A 62 -6.15 11.72 6.19
CA PHE A 62 -6.93 10.52 6.52
C PHE A 62 -6.18 9.56 7.44
N VAL A 63 -4.84 9.65 7.48
CA VAL A 63 -3.97 8.70 8.16
C VAL A 63 -4.15 8.72 9.68
N GLY A 64 -4.47 9.88 10.27
CA GLY A 64 -4.69 10.00 11.71
C GLY A 64 -5.79 9.07 12.24
N ARG A 65 -6.85 8.82 11.46
CA ARG A 65 -7.94 7.91 11.82
C ARG A 65 -7.54 6.43 11.71
N LEU A 66 -6.67 6.10 10.75
CA LEU A 66 -6.09 4.76 10.60
C LEU A 66 -5.18 4.43 11.79
N ILE A 67 -4.34 5.38 12.22
CA ILE A 67 -3.48 5.22 13.40
C ILE A 67 -4.32 5.09 14.67
N GLY A 68 -5.27 6.01 14.88
CA GLY A 68 -6.07 6.11 16.09
C GLY A 68 -5.27 6.65 17.28
N LYS A 69 -5.97 7.01 18.37
CA LYS A 69 -5.32 7.50 19.60
C LYS A 69 -4.33 6.46 20.12
N GLU A 70 -3.07 6.86 20.32
CA GLU A 70 -1.96 6.01 20.78
C GLU A 70 -1.68 4.80 19.86
N GLY A 71 -2.05 4.88 18.58
CA GLY A 71 -1.85 3.80 17.62
C GLY A 71 -2.80 2.60 17.81
N ARG A 72 -3.84 2.73 18.63
CA ARG A 72 -4.74 1.61 18.99
C ARG A 72 -5.46 1.01 17.79
N ASN A 73 -5.88 1.84 16.83
CA ASN A 73 -6.58 1.34 15.63
C ASN A 73 -5.61 0.56 14.75
N LEU A 74 -4.40 1.09 14.51
CA LEU A 74 -3.38 0.41 13.71
C LEU A 74 -3.01 -0.95 14.31
N LYS A 75 -2.76 -1.00 15.62
CA LYS A 75 -2.46 -2.25 16.34
C LYS A 75 -3.59 -3.26 16.27
N LYS A 76 -4.84 -2.78 16.33
CA LYS A 76 -6.02 -3.64 16.18
C LYS A 76 -6.11 -4.22 14.77
N ILE A 77 -5.84 -3.42 13.73
CA ILE A 77 -5.82 -3.90 12.34
C ILE A 77 -4.70 -4.95 12.17
N GLU A 78 -3.48 -4.67 12.65
CA GLU A 78 -2.37 -5.64 12.65
C GLU A 78 -2.77 -6.95 13.32
N GLN A 79 -3.44 -6.89 14.49
CA GLN A 79 -3.88 -8.06 15.23
C GLN A 79 -4.98 -8.84 14.49
N ASP A 80 -6.02 -8.15 14.01
CA ASP A 80 -7.19 -8.77 13.39
C ASP A 80 -6.84 -9.42 12.05
N THR A 81 -5.82 -8.91 11.34
CA THR A 81 -5.36 -9.42 10.03
C THR A 81 -4.12 -10.31 10.13
N GLY A 82 -3.41 -10.31 11.27
CA GLY A 82 -2.13 -11.01 11.38
C GLY A 82 -1.02 -10.38 10.52
N THR A 83 -1.15 -9.11 10.14
CA THR A 83 -0.17 -8.39 9.33
C THR A 83 0.74 -7.50 10.17
N LYS A 84 1.88 -7.13 9.59
CA LYS A 84 2.74 -6.06 10.11
C LYS A 84 2.53 -4.80 9.27
N ILE A 85 2.14 -3.71 9.91
CA ILE A 85 1.85 -2.43 9.26
C ILE A 85 2.79 -1.34 9.78
N THR A 86 3.45 -0.65 8.86
CA THR A 86 4.26 0.53 9.15
C THR A 86 3.82 1.71 8.30
N ILE A 87 3.88 2.92 8.84
CA ILE A 87 3.50 4.14 8.13
C ILE A 87 4.73 5.04 8.07
N SER A 88 5.06 5.56 6.89
CA SER A 88 6.21 6.45 6.69
C SER A 88 6.18 7.62 7.68
N PRO A 89 7.31 8.14 8.17
CA PRO A 89 7.33 9.28 9.09
C PRO A 89 6.70 10.54 8.48
N LEU A 90 6.27 11.48 9.33
CA LEU A 90 5.71 12.77 8.88
C LEU A 90 6.75 13.62 8.16
N GLN A 91 8.03 13.43 8.48
CA GLN A 91 9.17 14.15 7.91
C GLN A 91 9.39 13.84 6.43
N ASP A 92 8.87 12.72 5.92
CA ASP A 92 8.96 12.35 4.50
C ASP A 92 7.94 13.10 3.62
N LEU A 93 7.00 13.82 4.25
CA LEU A 93 6.05 14.66 3.53
C LEU A 93 6.73 15.91 2.98
N THR A 94 6.35 16.27 1.76
CA THR A 94 6.71 17.55 1.16
C THR A 94 5.46 18.27 0.70
N LEU A 95 5.56 19.56 0.40
CA LEU A 95 4.43 20.33 -0.15
C LEU A 95 3.86 19.69 -1.42
N TYR A 96 4.70 19.01 -2.20
CA TYR A 96 4.35 18.34 -3.45
C TYR A 96 4.04 16.85 -3.27
N ASN A 97 4.20 16.31 -2.06
CA ASN A 97 3.90 14.92 -1.73
C ASN A 97 3.20 14.85 -0.35
N PRO A 98 1.89 15.12 -0.30
CA PRO A 98 1.12 15.08 0.95
C PRO A 98 0.67 13.65 1.34
N GLU A 99 1.13 12.63 0.61
CA GLU A 99 0.77 11.23 0.82
C GLU A 99 1.75 10.54 1.75
N ARG A 100 1.22 9.73 2.66
CA ARG A 100 1.97 8.81 3.51
C ARG A 100 1.96 7.44 2.86
N THR A 101 3.08 6.74 2.96
CA THR A 101 3.18 5.34 2.54
C THR A 101 2.83 4.44 3.72
N ILE A 102 1.78 3.64 3.56
CA ILE A 102 1.39 2.58 4.50
C ILE A 102 1.91 1.27 3.90
N THR A 103 2.91 0.67 4.54
CA THR A 103 3.50 -0.60 4.15
C THR A 103 2.92 -1.72 4.99
N ILE A 104 2.36 -2.74 4.33
CA ILE A 104 1.70 -3.89 4.91
C ILE A 104 2.48 -5.13 4.48
N LYS A 105 2.84 -5.96 5.45
CA LYS A 105 3.62 -7.19 5.31
C LYS A 105 2.81 -8.35 5.89
N GLY A 106 2.73 -9.46 5.18
CA GLY A 106 1.86 -10.59 5.48
C GLY A 106 1.57 -11.43 4.25
N SER A 107 0.71 -12.45 4.40
CA SER A 107 0.19 -13.22 3.26
C SER A 107 -0.83 -12.40 2.45
N ILE A 108 -1.08 -12.81 1.20
CA ILE A 108 -2.05 -12.13 0.32
C ILE A 108 -3.48 -12.25 0.88
N GLU A 109 -3.76 -13.32 1.61
CA GLU A 109 -5.07 -13.66 2.16
C GLU A 109 -5.36 -13.05 3.55
N ALA A 110 -4.37 -12.36 4.14
CA ALA A 110 -4.43 -11.80 5.49
C ALA A 110 -5.33 -10.55 5.60
#